data_AF-A0A929UJ34-F1
#
_entry.id   AF-A0A929UJ34-F1
#
_cell.length_a   1.000
_cell.length_b   1.000
_cell.length_c   1.000
_cell.angle_alpha   90.00
_cell.angle_beta   90.00
_cell.angle_gamma   90.00
#
_symmetry.space_group_name_H-M   'P 1'
#
loop_
_entity.id
_entity.type
_entity.pdbx_description
1 polymer ?
#
loop_
_entity_poly.entity_id
_entity_poly.type
_entity_poly.pdbx_seq_one_letter_code
_entity_poly.pdbx_strand_id
1 'polypeptide(L)'
;MTHMVNIENLPHAEILAALFNNSHPVGMGIFAALHGPKEMSVEMAQSIIDEKKREGRNISFDYLFGRPLKVFFPNDRELDAQLYDRDNGGPGTTARLIGKLRKAKGLAS
;
A
#
# COMPACT_ATOMS: atom_id res chain seq x y z
N MET A 1 5.00 20.20 -0.35
CA MET A 1 5.74 19.35 0.61
C MET A 1 5.20 17.95 0.43
N THR A 2 6.03 16.98 0.07
CA THR A 2 5.65 15.57 -0.01
C THR A 2 5.38 15.05 1.39
N HIS A 3 4.23 14.41 1.59
CA HIS A 3 3.86 13.80 2.87
C HIS A 3 4.42 12.37 2.92
N MET A 4 5.61 12.22 3.52
CA MET A 4 6.26 10.92 3.70
C MET A 4 5.80 10.27 5.00
N VAL A 5 5.50 8.98 4.96
CA VAL A 5 5.15 8.16 6.13
C VAL A 5 6.31 7.25 6.49
N ASN A 6 6.69 7.23 7.78
CA ASN A 6 7.75 6.34 8.28
C ASN A 6 7.24 4.89 8.35
N ILE A 7 7.88 4.02 7.58
CA ILE A 7 7.60 2.59 7.48
C ILE A 7 8.77 1.71 7.96
N GLU A 8 9.76 2.30 8.65
CA GLU A 8 10.92 1.56 9.15
C GLU A 8 10.51 0.38 10.03
N ASN A 9 11.16 -0.76 9.81
CA ASN A 9 10.90 -2.06 10.46
C ASN A 9 9.54 -2.70 10.11
N LEU A 10 8.84 -2.23 9.08
CA LEU A 10 7.66 -2.88 8.54
C LEU A 10 7.94 -3.49 7.17
N PRO A 11 7.58 -4.78 6.94
CA PRO A 11 7.70 -5.37 5.62
C PRO A 11 6.80 -4.68 4.59
N HIS A 12 7.33 -4.37 3.40
CA HIS A 12 6.56 -3.77 2.30
C HIS A 12 5.30 -4.56 1.94
N ALA A 13 5.35 -5.89 2.04
CA ALA A 13 4.20 -6.75 1.78
C ALA A 13 3.04 -6.50 2.75
N GLU A 14 3.31 -6.35 4.05
CA GLU A 14 2.28 -6.05 5.05
C GLU A 14 1.67 -4.67 4.84
N ILE A 15 2.51 -3.69 4.47
CA ILE A 15 2.07 -2.33 4.14
C ILE A 15 1.16 -2.37 2.90
N LEU A 16 1.60 -3.02 1.83
CA LEU A 16 0.86 -3.13 0.58
C LEU A 16 -0.51 -3.80 0.80
N ALA A 17 -0.54 -4.92 1.53
CA ALA A 17 -1.78 -5.61 1.87
C ALA A 17 -2.73 -4.71 2.68
N ALA A 18 -2.24 -4.00 3.70
CA ALA A 18 -3.07 -3.10 4.50
C ALA A 18 -3.66 -1.94 3.67
N LEU A 19 -2.85 -1.35 2.78
CA LEU A 19 -3.29 -0.28 1.90
C LEU A 19 -4.31 -0.76 0.86
N PHE A 20 -4.08 -1.93 0.26
CA PHE A 20 -5.02 -2.54 -0.68
C PHE A 20 -6.35 -2.91 -0.02
N ASN A 21 -6.31 -3.48 1.19
CA ASN A 21 -7.52 -3.89 1.89
C ASN A 21 -8.36 -2.70 2.39
N ASN A 22 -7.73 -1.54 2.57
CA ASN A 22 -8.44 -0.28 2.87
C ASN A 22 -8.89 0.48 1.61
N SER A 23 -8.36 0.17 0.42
CA SER A 23 -8.74 0.84 -0.83
C SER A 23 -9.99 0.24 -1.45
N HIS A 24 -10.64 0.95 -2.38
CA HIS A 24 -11.85 0.50 -3.05
C HIS A 24 -11.73 0.59 -4.58
N PRO A 25 -12.37 -0.31 -5.34
CA PRO A 25 -12.43 -0.19 -6.79
C PRO A 25 -13.15 1.10 -7.21
N VAL A 26 -12.65 1.78 -8.24
CA VAL A 26 -13.26 3.02 -8.76
C VAL A 26 -13.38 2.98 -10.28
N GLY A 27 -14.43 3.60 -10.82
CA GLY A 27 -14.67 3.69 -12.28
C GLY A 27 -14.64 2.32 -12.97
N MET A 28 -13.91 2.22 -14.09
CA MET A 28 -13.72 0.94 -14.80
C MET A 28 -12.96 -0.12 -13.98
N GLY A 29 -12.29 0.28 -12.89
CA GLY A 29 -11.64 -0.64 -11.96
C GLY A 29 -12.62 -1.60 -11.27
N ILE A 30 -13.91 -1.28 -11.25
CA ILE A 30 -14.96 -2.20 -10.75
C ILE A 30 -14.95 -3.51 -11.54
N PHE A 31 -14.77 -3.48 -12.87
CA PHE A 31 -14.72 -4.70 -13.68
C PHE A 31 -13.48 -5.56 -13.39
N ALA A 32 -12.33 -4.93 -13.16
CA ALA A 32 -11.11 -5.65 -12.74
C ALA A 32 -11.30 -6.31 -11.36
N ALA A 33 -12.03 -5.66 -10.45
CA ALA A 33 -12.29 -6.20 -9.12
C ALA A 33 -13.29 -7.38 -9.12
N LEU A 34 -14.13 -7.54 -10.15
CA LEU A 34 -15.04 -8.71 -10.28
C LEU A 34 -14.28 -10.03 -10.40
N HIS A 35 -13.10 -10.00 -11.00
CA HIS A 35 -12.24 -11.17 -11.20
C HIS A 35 -10.97 -11.12 -10.35
N GLY A 36 -10.82 -10.08 -9.53
CA GLY A 36 -9.66 -9.86 -8.66
C GLY A 36 -9.87 -10.37 -7.24
N PRO A 37 -8.82 -10.34 -6.41
CA PRO A 37 -8.93 -10.65 -5.00
C PRO A 37 -9.83 -9.63 -4.28
N LYS A 38 -10.75 -10.13 -3.45
CA LYS A 38 -11.54 -9.28 -2.55
C LYS A 38 -10.66 -8.61 -1.49
N GLU A 39 -9.70 -9.37 -0.98
CA GLU A 39 -8.67 -8.97 -0.01
C GLU A 39 -7.32 -9.51 -0.46
N MET A 40 -6.26 -8.76 -0.20
CA MET A 40 -4.87 -9.15 -0.45
C MET A 40 -4.27 -9.75 0.83
N SER A 41 -3.78 -10.99 0.72
CA SER A 41 -2.98 -11.61 1.78
C SER A 41 -1.54 -11.08 1.74
N VAL A 42 -0.79 -11.28 2.83
CA VAL A 42 0.62 -10.87 2.90
C VAL A 42 1.47 -11.65 1.91
N GLU A 43 1.17 -12.93 1.67
CA GLU A 43 1.90 -13.80 0.74
C GLU A 43 1.71 -13.34 -0.71
N MET A 44 0.49 -12.94 -1.07
CA MET A 44 0.20 -12.35 -2.38
C MET A 44 0.94 -11.03 -2.53
N ALA A 45 0.88 -10.16 -1.52
CA ALA A 45 1.60 -8.88 -1.53
C ALA A 45 3.12 -9.10 -1.65
N GLN A 46 3.68 -10.08 -0.95
CA GLN A 46 5.10 -10.43 -1.03
C GLN A 46 5.49 -10.85 -2.45
N SER A 47 4.68 -11.69 -3.10
CA SER A 47 4.92 -12.12 -4.48
C SER A 47 4.97 -10.93 -5.45
N ILE A 48 4.07 -9.95 -5.28
CA ILE A 48 4.02 -8.73 -6.08
C ILE A 48 5.26 -7.84 -5.81
N ILE A 49 5.67 -7.70 -4.55
CA ILE A 49 6.87 -6.94 -4.18
C ILE A 49 8.13 -7.58 -4.76
N ASP A 50 8.26 -8.90 -4.70
CA ASP A 50 9.42 -9.62 -5.24
C ASP A 50 9.50 -9.47 -6.76
N GLU A 51 8.36 -9.45 -7.45
CA GLU A 51 8.30 -9.11 -8.87
C GLU A 51 8.82 -7.70 -9.15
N LYS A 52 8.39 -6.70 -8.38
CA LYS A 52 8.88 -5.33 -8.54
C LYS A 52 10.37 -5.19 -8.26
N LYS A 53 10.89 -5.89 -7.26
CA LYS A 53 12.33 -5.91 -6.97
C LYS A 53 13.13 -6.53 -8.12
N ARG A 54 12.63 -7.61 -8.74
CA ARG A 54 13.27 -8.23 -9.92
C ARG A 54 13.33 -7.32 -11.13
N GLU A 55 12.38 -6.40 -11.30
CA GLU A 55 12.40 -5.39 -12.36
C GLU A 55 13.51 -4.33 -12.17
N GLY A 56 14.20 -4.30 -11.01
CA GLY A 56 15.31 -3.38 -10.73
C GLY A 56 14.89 -1.92 -10.59
N ARG A 57 13.59 -1.65 -10.41
CA ARG A 57 13.02 -0.30 -10.26
C ARG A 57 12.54 -0.06 -8.84
N ASN A 58 12.48 1.21 -8.51
CA ASN A 58 11.75 1.74 -7.37
C ASN A 58 10.33 1.16 -7.28
N ILE A 59 9.94 0.68 -6.10
CA ILE A 59 8.64 0.01 -5.91
C ILE A 59 7.54 1.08 -5.87
N SER A 60 6.62 1.02 -6.81
CA SER A 60 5.47 1.92 -6.89
C SER A 60 4.24 1.21 -7.43
N PHE A 61 3.08 1.67 -7.01
CA PHE A 61 1.79 1.12 -7.43
C PHE A 61 0.80 2.25 -7.65
N ASP A 62 0.41 2.50 -8.91
CA ASP A 62 -0.70 3.42 -9.19
C ASP A 62 -2.06 2.75 -8.95
N TYR A 63 -2.19 1.50 -9.40
CA TYR A 63 -3.38 0.68 -9.25
C TYR A 63 -2.99 -0.77 -9.01
N LEU A 64 -3.80 -1.48 -8.22
CA LEU A 64 -3.83 -2.94 -8.17
C LEU A 64 -5.27 -3.42 -8.19
N PHE A 65 -5.58 -4.39 -9.05
CA PHE A 65 -6.91 -5.03 -9.16
C PHE A 65 -8.08 -4.04 -9.18
N GLY A 66 -7.92 -2.94 -9.93
CA GLY A 66 -8.94 -1.90 -10.08
C GLY A 66 -9.03 -0.89 -8.93
N ARG A 67 -8.17 -0.98 -7.92
CA ARG A 67 -8.14 -0.08 -6.77
C ARG A 67 -6.98 0.91 -6.87
N PRO A 68 -7.21 2.23 -6.70
CA PRO A 68 -6.14 3.22 -6.71
C PRO A 68 -5.28 3.06 -5.45
N LEU A 69 -3.98 2.91 -5.64
CA LEU A 69 -3.02 2.97 -4.54
C LEU A 69 -2.23 4.28 -4.60
N LYS A 70 -1.57 4.57 -5.74
CA LYS A 70 -0.73 5.77 -5.93
C LYS A 70 0.27 5.95 -4.80
N VAL A 71 1.01 4.88 -4.52
CA VAL A 71 2.08 4.85 -3.51
C VAL A 71 3.44 4.59 -4.14
N PHE A 72 4.47 5.13 -3.49
CA PHE A 72 5.85 4.96 -3.89
C PHE A 72 6.74 4.71 -2.66
N PHE A 73 7.53 3.64 -2.71
CA PHE A 73 8.52 3.27 -1.71
C PHE A 73 9.92 3.69 -2.21
N PRO A 74 10.42 4.88 -1.83
CA PRO A 74 11.77 5.31 -2.18
C PRO A 74 12.86 4.44 -1.54
N ASN A 75 12.56 3.83 -0.38
CA ASN A 75 13.46 2.98 0.40
C ASN A 75 12.66 2.14 1.41
N ASP A 76 13.35 1.44 2.32
CA ASP A 76 12.74 0.59 3.35
C ASP A 76 12.25 1.35 4.59
N ARG A 77 12.33 2.69 4.60
CA ARG A 77 12.00 3.55 5.75
C ARG A 77 10.89 4.55 5.47
N GLU A 78 10.64 4.88 4.21
CA GLU A 78 9.72 5.95 3.82
C GLU A 78 8.72 5.46 2.76
N LEU A 79 7.53 6.02 2.82
CA LEU A 79 6.44 5.80 1.88
C LEU A 79 5.84 7.14 1.48
N ASP A 80 5.85 7.47 0.19
CA ASP A 80 5.02 8.54 -0.35
C ASP A 80 3.62 8.00 -0.61
N ALA A 81 2.64 8.53 0.13
CA ALA A 81 1.24 8.11 0.08
C ALA A 81 0.27 9.29 -0.02
N GLN A 82 0.74 10.47 -0.45
CA GLN A 82 -0.11 11.65 -0.52
C GLN A 82 -1.32 11.43 -1.45
N LEU A 83 -1.11 10.75 -2.58
CA LEU A 83 -2.18 10.44 -3.53
C LEU A 83 -3.05 9.26 -3.08
N TYR A 84 -2.47 8.32 -2.32
CA TYR A 84 -3.25 7.27 -1.66
C TYR A 84 -4.28 7.89 -0.71
N ASP A 85 -3.83 8.76 0.20
CA ASP A 85 -4.67 9.42 1.19
C ASP A 85 -5.80 10.21 0.54
N ARG A 86 -5.50 10.96 -0.52
CA ARG A 86 -6.50 11.68 -1.30
C ARG A 86 -7.63 10.76 -1.79
N ASP A 87 -7.28 9.57 -2.29
CA ASP A 87 -8.24 8.67 -2.95
C ASP A 87 -8.91 7.68 -1.98
N ASN A 88 -8.34 7.43 -0.77
CA ASN A 88 -8.72 6.31 0.09
C ASN A 88 -9.07 6.68 1.55
N GLY A 89 -9.50 7.92 1.82
CA GLY A 89 -10.04 8.31 3.14
C GLY A 89 -9.61 9.67 3.66
N GLY A 90 -8.83 10.41 2.90
CA GLY A 90 -8.31 11.73 3.23
C GLY A 90 -6.95 11.71 3.96
N PRO A 91 -6.37 12.90 4.19
CA PRO A 91 -5.07 13.06 4.83
C PRO A 91 -4.92 12.29 6.15
N GLY A 92 -3.80 11.57 6.31
CA GLY A 92 -3.48 10.81 7.51
C GLY A 92 -4.03 9.38 7.52
N THR A 93 -4.67 8.92 6.45
CA THR A 93 -5.19 7.55 6.34
C THR A 93 -4.06 6.53 6.38
N THR A 94 -3.03 6.71 5.57
CA THR A 94 -1.84 5.85 5.56
C THR A 94 -1.16 5.85 6.92
N ALA A 95 -0.93 7.02 7.53
CA ALA A 95 -0.31 7.11 8.86
C ALA A 95 -1.10 6.31 9.91
N ARG A 96 -2.44 6.40 9.88
CA ARG A 96 -3.33 5.61 10.76
C ARG A 96 -3.20 4.11 10.52
N LEU A 97 -3.14 3.66 9.26
CA LEU A 97 -2.98 2.24 8.93
C LEU A 97 -1.61 1.71 9.36
N ILE A 98 -0.55 2.47 9.10
CA ILE A 98 0.80 2.14 9.55
C ILE A 98 0.88 2.07 11.07
N GLY A 99 0.27 3.01 11.80
CA GLY A 99 0.19 2.95 13.26
C GLY A 99 -0.51 1.69 13.79
N LYS A 100 -1.58 1.24 13.13
CA LYS A 100 -2.25 -0.04 13.45
C LYS A 100 -1.32 -1.24 13.23
N LEU A 101 -0.57 -1.28 12.12
CA LEU A 101 0.41 -2.33 11.85
C LEU A 101 1.53 -2.35 12.90
N ARG A 102 2.08 -1.18 13.24
CA ARG A 102 3.11 -1.04 14.30
C ARG A 102 2.61 -1.60 15.62
N LYS A 103 1.40 -1.20 16.04
CA LYS A 103 0.77 -1.69 17.27
C LYS A 103 0.55 -3.20 17.25
N ALA A 104 0.09 -3.76 16.13
CA ALA A 104 -0.11 -5.21 16.00
C ALA A 104 1.21 -6.00 16.11
N LYS A 105 2.33 -5.38 15.74
CA LYS A 105 3.68 -5.96 15.83
C LYS A 105 4.42 -5.65 17.13
N GLY A 106 3.83 -4.90 18.06
CA GLY A 106 4.52 -4.44 19.28
C GLY A 106 5.65 -3.45 19.00
N LEU A 107 5.63 -2.77 17.85
CA LEU A 107 6.59 -1.72 17.52
C LEU A 107 6.15 -0.38 18.12
N ALA A 108 7.10 0.48 18.46
CA ALA A 108 6.81 1.87 18.83
C ALA A 108 6.01 2.55 17.71
N SER A 109 4.98 3.32 18.10
CA SER A 109 4.08 4.04 17.19
C SER A 109 4.76 5.25 16.56
#